data_AF-A0A964LJ62-F1
#
_entry.id   AF-A0A964LJ62-F1
#
_cell.length_a   1.000
_cell.length_b   1.000
_cell.length_c   1.000
_cell.angle_alpha   90.00
_cell.angle_beta   90.00
_cell.angle_gamma   90.00
#
_symmetry.space_group_name_H-M   'P 1'
#
loop_
_entity.id
_entity.type
_entity.pdbx_description
1 polymer ?
#
loop_
_entity_poly.entity_id
_entity_poly.type
_entity_poly.pdbx_seq_one_letter_code
_entity_poly.pdbx_strand_id
1 'polypeptide(L)' 'MIDRLDFTKRGGVVAVVAQDATTGAVLMVAKTLETGEMHYRSRSRGLWHKGATSGNVQRVVSLLPDCDGDTLLA' A
#
# COMPACT_ATOMS: atom_id res chain seq x y z
N MET A 1 -1.99 -7.17 -12.63
CA MET A 1 -2.51 -6.08 -11.76
C MET A 1 -1.37 -5.20 -11.25
N ILE A 2 -0.31 -5.81 -10.68
CA ILE A 2 0.98 -5.13 -10.45
C ILE A 2 1.56 -4.55 -11.75
N ASP A 3 1.28 -5.16 -12.90
CA ASP A 3 1.80 -4.73 -14.21
C ASP A 3 1.28 -3.37 -14.68
N ARG A 4 0.26 -2.81 -14.01
CA ARG A 4 -0.25 -1.45 -14.28
C ARG A 4 0.41 -0.38 -13.41
N LEU A 5 1.26 -0.78 -12.47
CA LEU A 5 1.91 0.14 -11.54
C LEU A 5 3.24 0.66 -12.11
N ASP A 6 3.40 1.96 -12.10
CA ASP A 6 4.60 2.66 -12.56
C ASP A 6 5.49 3.02 -11.36
N PHE A 7 6.42 2.11 -11.04
CA PHE A 7 7.41 2.34 -10.00
C PHE A 7 8.51 3.34 -10.41
N THR A 8 8.63 3.68 -11.70
CA THR A 8 9.71 4.54 -12.19
C THR A 8 9.47 6.01 -11.85
N LYS A 9 8.21 6.46 -11.88
CA LYS A 9 7.80 7.85 -11.60
C LYS A 9 8.24 8.37 -10.22
N ARG A 10 8.35 7.49 -9.22
CA ARG A 10 8.62 7.89 -7.82
C ARG A 10 9.80 7.17 -7.16
N GLY A 11 10.75 6.69 -7.96
CA GLY A 11 12.02 6.14 -7.48
C GLY A 11 11.90 4.73 -6.89
N GLY A 12 11.20 3.85 -7.59
CA GLY A 12 11.07 2.42 -7.25
C GLY A 12 9.90 2.09 -6.32
N VAL A 13 8.91 2.98 -6.20
CA VAL A 13 7.83 2.88 -5.21
C VAL A 13 6.57 3.58 -5.72
N VAL A 14 5.40 3.10 -5.31
CA VAL A 14 4.08 3.63 -5.69
C VAL A 14 3.32 4.08 -4.43
N ALA A 15 2.54 5.15 -4.51
CA ALA A 15 1.73 5.59 -3.38
C ALA A 15 0.53 4.64 -3.17
N VAL A 16 0.12 4.43 -1.93
CA VAL A 16 -0.93 3.48 -1.56
C VAL A 16 -1.82 4.13 -0.53
N VAL A 17 -3.11 4.26 -0.83
CA VAL A 17 -4.15 4.68 0.12
C VAL A 17 -4.79 3.42 0.67
N ALA A 18 -4.66 3.18 1.97
CA ALA A 18 -5.38 2.10 2.64
C ALA A 18 -6.74 2.60 3.10
N GLN A 19 -7.79 1.89 2.69
CA GLN A 19 -9.18 2.17 3.00
C GLN A 19 -9.78 0.98 3.75
N ASP A 20 -10.60 1.24 4.75
CA ASP A 20 -11.39 0.20 5.38
C ASP A 20 -12.40 -0.36 4.38
N ALA A 21 -12.30 -1.66 4.10
CA ALA A 21 -13.09 -2.33 3.06
C ALA A 21 -14.60 -2.37 3.34
N THR A 22 -15.03 -2.11 4.58
CA THR A 22 -16.45 -2.17 4.97
C THR A 22 -17.07 -0.77 5.02
N THR A 23 -16.32 0.20 5.55
CA THR A 23 -16.82 1.54 5.86
C THR A 23 -16.40 2.59 4.83
N GLY A 24 -15.38 2.31 4.02
CA GLY A 24 -14.80 3.29 3.10
C GLY A 24 -13.95 4.36 3.79
N ALA A 25 -13.68 4.24 5.10
CA ALA A 25 -12.85 5.20 5.82
C ALA A 25 -11.38 5.11 5.35
N VAL A 26 -10.76 6.25 5.02
CA VAL A 26 -9.33 6.29 4.70
C VAL A 26 -8.53 6.13 5.99
N LEU A 27 -7.66 5.11 6.02
CA LEU A 27 -6.86 4.76 7.19
C LEU A 27 -5.45 5.37 7.12
N MET A 28 -4.78 5.26 5.97
CA MET A 28 -3.39 5.71 5.82
C MET A 28 -2.91 5.84 4.37
N VAL A 29 -1.80 6.54 4.16
CA VAL A 29 -1.10 6.66 2.86
C VAL A 29 0.37 6.22 2.98
N ALA A 30 0.86 5.31 2.13
CA ALA A 30 2.24 4.81 2.15
C ALA A 30 2.68 4.12 0.83
N LYS A 31 3.69 3.22 0.82
CA LYS A 31 4.30 2.59 -0.38
C LYS A 31 4.43 1.06 -0.19
N THR A 32 4.01 0.13 -1.07
CA THR A 32 3.79 -1.32 -0.70
C THR A 32 4.16 -2.37 -1.78
N LEU A 33 4.38 -3.67 -1.41
CA LEU A 33 3.90 -4.95 -2.05
C LEU A 33 4.60 -6.26 -1.53
N GLU A 34 3.84 -7.36 -1.27
CA GLU A 34 4.10 -8.80 -1.64
C GLU A 34 3.26 -9.87 -0.89
N THR A 35 2.88 -9.71 0.38
CA THR A 35 2.49 -10.86 1.25
C THR A 35 0.98 -11.12 1.45
N GLY A 36 0.10 -10.31 0.86
CA GLY A 36 -1.34 -10.30 1.21
C GLY A 36 -1.67 -9.55 2.51
N GLU A 37 -0.65 -9.04 3.20
CA GLU A 37 -0.75 -8.09 4.31
C GLU A 37 -0.03 -6.79 3.94
N MET A 38 -0.49 -5.67 4.49
CA MET A 38 0.07 -4.36 4.15
C MET A 38 1.50 -4.22 4.66
N HIS A 39 2.43 -4.11 3.71
CA HIS A 39 3.81 -3.76 3.95
C HIS A 39 4.07 -2.35 3.45
N TYR A 40 4.76 -1.52 4.22
CA TYR A 40 5.02 -0.14 3.88
C TYR A 40 6.52 0.14 3.77
N ARG A 41 6.95 0.84 2.72
CA ARG A 41 8.30 1.40 2.61
C ARG A 41 8.34 2.73 3.35
N SER A 42 8.72 2.67 4.63
CA SER A 42 9.01 3.86 5.41
C SER A 42 10.20 4.62 4.84
N ARG A 43 10.09 5.95 4.79
CA ARG A 43 11.16 6.84 4.32
C ARG A 43 12.38 6.85 5.25
N SER A 44 12.18 6.55 6.54
CA SER A 44 13.25 6.55 7.55
C SER A 44 13.66 5.16 8.02
N ARG A 45 12.84 4.14 7.81
CA ARG A 45 13.04 2.79 8.40
C ARG A 45 13.21 1.68 7.37
N GLY A 46 13.04 1.96 6.07
CA GLY A 46 12.97 0.92 5.05
C GLY A 46 11.63 0.18 5.06
N LEU A 47 11.63 -1.09 4.62
CA LEU A 47 10.43 -1.91 4.55
C LEU A 47 9.90 -2.23 5.96
N TRP A 48 8.60 -2.08 6.17
CA TRP A 48 7.94 -2.23 7.46
C TRP A 48 6.61 -2.95 7.33
N HIS A 49 6.44 -4.07 8.02
CA HIS A 49 5.18 -4.77 8.09
C HIS A 49 4.20 -4.07 9.04
N LYS A 50 3.05 -3.62 8.52
CA LYS A 50 2.04 -2.91 9.31
C LYS A 50 1.48 -3.81 10.40
N GLY A 51 1.64 -3.37 11.64
CA GLY A 51 1.12 -4.10 12.79
C GLY A 51 2.07 -5.16 13.34
N ALA A 52 3.27 -5.34 12.79
CA ALA A 52 4.24 -6.34 13.27
C ALA A 52 4.58 -6.20 14.77
N THR A 53 4.55 -4.99 15.32
CA THR A 53 4.77 -4.74 16.75
C THR A 53 3.47 -4.63 17.54
N SER A 54 2.41 -4.07 16.93
CA SER A 54 1.16 -3.73 17.63
C SER A 54 0.05 -4.77 17.51
N GLY A 55 0.21 -5.81 16.68
CA GLY A 55 -0.85 -6.77 16.33
C GLY A 55 -1.91 -6.23 15.36
N ASN A 56 -2.05 -4.91 15.21
CA ASN A 56 -2.97 -4.24 14.27
C ASN A 56 -2.54 -4.39 12.79
N VAL A 57 -2.58 -5.62 12.29
CA VAL A 57 -2.31 -5.98 10.89
C VAL A 57 -3.44 -5.54 9.98
N GLN A 58 -3.10 -5.22 8.73
CA GLN A 58 -4.08 -4.89 7.69
C GLN A 58 -4.00 -5.97 6.62
N ARG A 59 -5.07 -6.75 6.49
CA ARG A 59 -5.20 -7.80 5.46
C ARG A 59 -5.74 -7.16 4.18
N VAL A 60 -5.11 -7.46 3.05
CA VAL A 60 -5.50 -6.90 1.75
C VAL A 60 -6.80 -7.56 1.28
N VAL A 61 -7.79 -6.75 0.91
CA VAL A 61 -9.07 -7.22 0.34
C VAL A 61 -9.09 -7.04 -1.18
N SER A 62 -8.67 -5.87 -1.65
CA SER A 62 -8.58 -5.54 -3.08
C SER A 62 -7.43 -4.57 -3.31
N LEU A 63 -6.95 -4.47 -4.54
CA LEU A 63 -5.94 -3.50 -4.94
C LEU A 63 -6.39 -2.86 -6.26
N LEU A 64 -6.47 -1.53 -6.32
CA LEU A 64 -6.98 -0.81 -7.47
C LEU A 64 -5.98 0.28 -7.89
N PRO A 65 -5.26 0.11 -9.01
CA PRO A 65 -4.37 1.14 -9.52
C PRO A 65 -5.20 2.31 -10.06
N ASP A 66 -4.67 3.53 -9.93
CA ASP A 66 -5.24 4.70 -10.56
C ASP A 66 -4.98 4.73 -12.09
N CYS A 67 -5.41 5.80 -12.75
CA CYS A 67 -5.42 5.86 -14.22
C CYS A 67 -4.02 5.93 -14.85
N ASP A 68 -3.03 6.42 -14.12
CA ASP A 68 -1.66 6.58 -14.62
C ASP A 68 -0.64 5.67 -13.91
N GLY A 69 -1.13 4.82 -13.00
CA GLY A 69 -0.38 3.74 -12.37
C GLY A 69 0.56 4.18 -11.25
N ASP A 70 0.50 5.44 -10.82
CA ASP A 70 1.44 5.98 -9.83
C ASP A 70 0.93 5.86 -8.39
N THR A 71 -0.35 5.50 -8.24
CA THR A 71 -1.06 5.34 -6.96
C THR A 71 -1.96 4.09 -6.95
N LEU A 72 -2.14 3.50 -5.77
CA LEU A 72 -2.95 2.32 -5.51
C LEU A 72 -3.96 2.60 -4.39
N LEU A 73 -5.22 2.23 -4.58
CA LEU A 73 -6.21 2.12 -3.49
C LEU A 73 -6.25 0.66 -3.01
N ALA A 74 -6.09 0.45 -1.71
CA ALA A 74 -6.03 -0.86 -1.06
C ALA A 74 -7.11 -0.99 0.03
#